data_AF-A0A8H7FH44-F1
#
_entry.id   AF-A0A8H7FH44-F1
#
_cell.length_a   1.000
_cell.length_b   1.000
_cell.length_c   1.000
_cell.angle_alpha   90.00
_cell.angle_beta   90.00
_cell.angle_gamma   90.00
#
_symmetry.space_group_name_H-M   'P 1'
#
loop_
_entity.id
_entity.type
_entity.pdbx_description
1 polymer ?
#
loop_
_entity_poly.entity_id
_entity_poly.type
_entity_poly.pdbx_seq_one_letter_code
_entity_poly.pdbx_strand_id
1 'polypeptide(L)'
;MKTLTLSVDQSPGHPERRKSFSCPTTRRGYQQRSGAATLLARSTPTSRSFSSRNTAGILTQTDLAEDTPDPSWDSLLEPDEAVDDAEAARRAEYFTKMRNKIRGIYCRANKTVSTADAAKEIVEILEKVADTVPKPPRKAQLLHYYSNVYWPTRIRPVALDEWAKLKISNPEYVEKTKFIDFQNKVTKRFWENKTQAFRDNLKAQLEQEHEVKRRVFDKHIERVTKENPESAEAYHFRLSTAGATLNNLSDVLAKQYGMNVSILLCGPIGARGGRIEMRSVHSGVMLGLDPKKWPQACPEQFREVQENMVAFAHQCYTAQQCTQRSLGYDGPDLDVHVKDATALSTGPEGFSLYDIDEGAASQAGSTTSPPSSLNALSATPNATPPPSTPTDATLPPPTDAVQLADLPPSDRNRDSPSGATPGTGANTSDLDGADVGS
;
A
#
# COMPACT_ATOMS: atom_id res chain seq x y z
N MET A 1 -52.00 33.41 26.08
CA MET A 1 -51.85 32.34 27.08
C MET A 1 -52.48 31.07 26.52
N LYS A 2 -51.66 30.14 26.02
CA LYS A 2 -52.03 28.76 25.71
C LYS A 2 -50.86 27.89 26.16
N THR A 3 -51.10 27.08 27.18
CA THR A 3 -50.11 26.22 27.83
C THR A 3 -50.14 24.86 27.13
N LEU A 4 -49.04 24.49 26.48
CA LEU A 4 -48.83 23.16 25.90
C LEU A 4 -48.10 22.29 26.91
N THR A 5 -48.79 21.32 27.48
CA THR A 5 -48.22 20.25 28.32
C THR A 5 -47.80 19.09 27.42
N LEU A 6 -46.49 18.87 27.33
CA LEU A 6 -45.87 17.69 26.72
C LEU A 6 -45.83 16.56 27.76
N SER A 7 -46.58 15.48 27.48
CA SER A 7 -46.56 14.24 28.25
C SER A 7 -45.38 13.39 27.78
N VAL A 8 -44.47 13.05 28.70
CA VAL A 8 -43.33 12.15 28.46
C VAL A 8 -43.78 10.73 28.79
N ASP A 9 -43.85 9.89 27.77
CA ASP A 9 -44.19 8.47 27.90
C ASP A 9 -42.93 7.68 28.27
N GLN A 10 -42.94 7.03 29.43
CA GLN A 10 -41.86 6.20 29.94
C GLN A 10 -42.04 4.76 29.47
N SER A 11 -41.17 4.31 28.56
CA SER A 11 -41.10 2.91 28.12
C SER A 11 -40.32 2.05 29.13
N PRO A 12 -40.80 0.85 29.51
CA PRO A 12 -40.19 0.04 30.56
C PRO A 12 -38.95 -0.73 30.07
N GLY A 13 -37.93 -0.76 30.94
CA GLY A 13 -36.59 -1.28 30.67
C GLY A 13 -36.50 -2.79 30.43
N HIS A 14 -35.65 -3.15 29.47
CA HIS A 14 -35.19 -4.50 29.22
C HIS A 14 -33.95 -4.81 30.08
N PRO A 15 -33.86 -5.97 30.77
CA PRO A 15 -32.71 -6.32 31.59
C PRO A 15 -31.50 -6.79 30.73
N GLU A 16 -30.38 -6.09 30.89
CA GLU A 16 -29.05 -6.43 30.36
C GLU A 16 -28.53 -7.76 30.94
N ARG A 17 -28.43 -8.79 30.10
CA ARG A 17 -27.62 -9.99 30.38
C ARG A 17 -26.14 -9.69 30.13
N ARG A 18 -25.38 -9.39 31.18
CA ARG A 18 -23.91 -9.42 31.15
C ARG A 18 -23.43 -10.87 30.99
N LYS A 19 -22.88 -11.21 29.82
CA LYS A 19 -22.05 -12.41 29.64
C LYS A 19 -20.59 -12.00 29.79
N SER A 20 -19.97 -12.40 30.89
CA SER A 20 -18.53 -12.30 31.11
C SER A 20 -17.81 -13.37 30.27
N PHE A 21 -17.08 -12.95 29.24
CA PHE A 21 -16.11 -13.80 28.55
C PHE A 21 -14.75 -13.64 29.23
N SER A 22 -14.30 -14.68 29.93
CA SER A 22 -12.90 -14.81 30.35
C SER A 22 -12.09 -15.41 29.21
N CYS A 23 -11.04 -14.71 28.78
CA CYS A 23 -10.05 -15.24 27.84
C CYS A 23 -8.93 -15.95 28.62
N PRO A 24 -8.62 -17.23 28.35
CA PRO A 24 -7.45 -17.88 28.92
C PRO A 24 -6.19 -17.51 28.14
N THR A 25 -5.29 -16.79 28.81
CA THR A 25 -3.94 -16.46 28.33
C THR A 25 -3.08 -17.72 28.28
N THR A 26 -2.91 -18.30 27.09
CA THR A 26 -1.98 -19.43 26.90
C THR A 26 -0.59 -18.89 26.60
N ARG A 27 0.28 -18.93 27.62
CA ARG A 27 1.70 -18.58 27.56
C ARG A 27 2.48 -19.70 26.87
N ARG A 28 2.73 -19.61 25.56
CA ARG A 28 3.67 -20.51 24.85
C ARG A 28 5.04 -19.85 24.74
N GLY A 29 6.01 -20.41 25.46
CA GLY A 29 7.42 -20.04 25.35
C GLY A 29 8.00 -20.51 24.02
N TYR A 30 8.62 -19.59 23.28
CA TYR A 30 9.47 -19.92 22.14
C TYR A 30 10.90 -20.13 22.65
N GLN A 31 11.38 -21.38 22.59
CA GLN A 31 12.81 -21.68 22.60
C GLN A 31 13.36 -21.38 21.20
N GLN A 32 14.19 -20.34 21.09
CA GLN A 32 15.08 -20.15 19.95
C GLN A 32 16.17 -21.23 19.99
N ARG A 33 16.14 -22.17 19.03
CA ARG A 33 17.32 -22.97 18.67
C ARG A 33 17.95 -22.33 17.43
N SER A 34 19.10 -21.69 17.63
CA SER A 34 20.03 -21.32 16.58
C SER A 34 20.78 -22.57 16.12
N GLY A 35 20.43 -23.06 14.93
CA GLY A 35 21.20 -24.08 14.22
C GLY A 35 21.66 -23.52 12.88
N ALA A 36 22.91 -23.08 12.81
CA ALA A 36 23.58 -22.74 11.57
C ALA A 36 23.90 -24.03 10.81
N ALA A 37 23.26 -24.26 9.67
CA ALA A 37 23.59 -25.33 8.75
C ALA A 37 23.93 -24.72 7.39
N THR A 38 25.24 -24.63 7.14
CA THR A 38 25.84 -24.36 5.83
C THR A 38 25.57 -25.55 4.92
N LEU A 39 24.68 -25.40 3.94
CA LEU A 39 24.51 -26.36 2.84
C LEU A 39 24.94 -25.70 1.53
N LEU A 40 26.16 -26.03 1.11
CA LEU A 40 26.65 -25.88 -0.26
C LEU A 40 25.85 -26.84 -1.17
N ALA A 41 24.81 -26.33 -1.81
CA ALA A 41 24.13 -27.05 -2.89
C ALA A 41 24.72 -26.64 -4.24
N ARG A 42 25.56 -27.52 -4.80
CA ARG A 42 25.92 -27.54 -6.22
C ARG A 42 24.65 -27.67 -7.05
N SER A 43 24.32 -26.65 -7.84
CA SER A 43 23.28 -26.73 -8.87
C SER A 43 23.84 -27.46 -10.10
N THR A 44 23.43 -28.71 -10.29
CA THR A 44 23.55 -29.37 -11.60
C THR A 44 22.37 -28.95 -12.48
N PRO A 45 22.59 -28.55 -13.74
CA PRO A 45 21.51 -28.24 -14.66
C PRO A 45 20.85 -29.56 -15.09
N THR A 46 19.77 -29.93 -14.42
CA THR A 46 18.96 -31.06 -14.88
C THR A 46 18.06 -30.54 -15.99
N SER A 47 18.57 -30.59 -17.23
CA SER A 47 17.76 -30.46 -18.44
C SER A 47 16.75 -31.59 -18.45
N ARG A 48 15.55 -31.32 -17.92
CA ARG A 48 14.41 -32.21 -18.03
C ARG A 48 13.82 -31.96 -19.41
N SER A 49 14.29 -32.73 -20.40
CA SER A 49 13.60 -32.83 -21.67
C SER A 49 12.16 -33.26 -21.39
N PHE A 50 11.22 -32.41 -21.80
CA PHE A 50 9.80 -32.72 -21.79
C PHE A 50 9.57 -33.73 -22.92
N SER A 51 9.95 -35.00 -22.68
CA SER A 51 9.51 -36.09 -23.55
C SER A 51 8.00 -36.18 -23.41
N SER A 52 7.30 -35.61 -24.39
CA SER A 52 5.89 -35.89 -24.66
C SER A 52 5.76 -37.41 -24.70
N ARG A 53 5.17 -38.00 -23.66
CA ARG A 53 4.74 -39.39 -23.74
C ARG A 53 3.74 -39.44 -24.88
N ASN A 54 4.15 -40.10 -25.95
CA ASN A 54 3.29 -40.59 -27.01
C ASN A 54 2.06 -41.26 -26.38
N THR A 55 0.97 -40.51 -26.27
CA THR A 55 -0.38 -41.06 -26.30
C THR A 55 -0.59 -41.54 -27.72
N ALA A 56 -0.08 -42.74 -27.97
CA ALA A 56 -0.39 -43.50 -29.16
C ALA A 56 -1.90 -43.75 -29.21
N GLY A 57 -2.55 -43.23 -30.25
CA GLY A 57 -3.69 -43.87 -30.90
C GLY A 57 -4.96 -44.03 -30.08
N ILE A 58 -5.63 -42.93 -29.75
CA ILE A 58 -7.09 -42.90 -29.79
C ILE A 58 -7.47 -41.83 -30.82
N LEU A 59 -7.44 -42.25 -32.08
CA LEU A 59 -8.00 -41.55 -33.22
C LEU A 59 -9.53 -41.72 -33.13
N THR A 60 -10.19 -40.95 -32.26
CA THR A 60 -11.64 -40.72 -32.41
C THR A 60 -11.84 -39.69 -33.51
N GLN A 61 -11.60 -40.15 -34.74
CA GLN A 61 -12.07 -39.54 -35.99
C GLN A 61 -13.56 -39.84 -36.17
N THR A 62 -14.35 -39.66 -35.12
CA THR A 62 -15.77 -39.37 -35.31
C THR A 62 -15.80 -37.91 -35.66
N ASP A 63 -15.89 -37.62 -36.95
CA ASP A 63 -16.30 -36.32 -37.47
C ASP A 63 -17.47 -35.84 -36.59
N LEU A 64 -17.19 -34.90 -35.69
CA LEU A 64 -18.22 -34.18 -35.00
C LEU A 64 -19.08 -33.56 -36.11
N ALA A 65 -20.35 -33.93 -36.13
CA ALA A 65 -21.31 -33.39 -37.08
C ALA A 65 -21.14 -31.88 -37.13
N GLU A 66 -20.87 -31.37 -38.34
CA GLU A 66 -20.90 -29.98 -38.78
C GLU A 66 -20.80 -28.95 -37.65
N ASP A 67 -19.59 -28.40 -37.47
CA ASP A 67 -19.24 -27.38 -36.48
C ASP A 67 -20.36 -26.35 -36.37
N THR A 68 -21.21 -26.47 -35.35
CA THR A 68 -22.30 -25.52 -35.14
C THR A 68 -21.65 -24.16 -34.97
N PRO A 69 -21.93 -23.19 -35.86
CA PRO A 69 -21.26 -21.90 -35.80
C PRO A 69 -21.43 -21.32 -34.42
N ASP A 70 -20.32 -20.88 -33.83
CA ASP A 70 -20.32 -20.23 -32.52
C ASP A 70 -21.41 -19.15 -32.51
N PRO A 71 -22.29 -19.12 -31.49
CA PRO A 71 -23.32 -18.09 -31.41
C PRO A 71 -22.65 -16.73 -31.49
N SER A 72 -23.22 -15.82 -32.29
CA SER A 72 -22.67 -14.47 -32.39
C SER A 72 -22.72 -13.81 -31.01
N TRP A 73 -21.77 -12.91 -30.74
CA TRP A 73 -21.76 -12.13 -29.49
C TRP A 73 -23.08 -11.38 -29.28
N ASP A 74 -23.76 -10.99 -30.35
CA ASP A 74 -25.07 -10.34 -30.29
C ASP A 74 -26.17 -11.29 -29.81
N SER A 75 -26.14 -12.56 -30.19
CA SER A 75 -27.09 -13.58 -29.69
C SER A 75 -26.89 -13.91 -28.21
N LEU A 76 -25.71 -13.64 -27.64
CA LEU A 76 -25.46 -13.74 -26.19
C LEU A 76 -26.01 -12.53 -25.40
N LEU A 77 -26.33 -11.43 -26.09
CA LEU A 77 -26.82 -10.19 -25.51
C LEU A 77 -28.33 -10.00 -25.69
N GLU A 78 -29.00 -10.85 -26.48
CA GLU A 78 -30.45 -10.85 -26.55
C GLU A 78 -31.01 -11.13 -25.15
N PRO A 79 -31.89 -10.26 -24.62
CA PRO A 79 -32.46 -10.42 -23.30
C PRO A 79 -33.23 -11.74 -23.29
N ASP A 80 -32.64 -12.73 -22.61
CA ASP A 80 -33.19 -14.06 -22.34
C ASP A 80 -34.72 -13.94 -22.20
N GLU A 81 -35.45 -14.43 -23.22
CA GLU A 81 -36.91 -14.56 -23.14
C GLU A 81 -37.22 -15.21 -21.80
N ALA A 82 -38.10 -14.57 -21.00
CA ALA A 82 -38.36 -14.87 -19.59
C ALA A 82 -38.02 -16.31 -19.20
N VAL A 83 -36.77 -16.53 -18.80
CA VAL A 83 -36.26 -17.85 -18.44
C VAL A 83 -37.05 -18.28 -17.20
N ASP A 84 -37.71 -19.42 -17.31
CA ASP A 84 -38.46 -19.98 -16.20
C ASP A 84 -37.54 -20.15 -14.97
N ASP A 85 -38.07 -19.89 -13.77
CA ASP A 85 -37.32 -19.97 -12.51
C ASP A 85 -36.55 -21.30 -12.32
N ALA A 86 -37.10 -22.41 -12.83
CA ALA A 86 -36.47 -23.73 -12.82
C ALA A 86 -35.28 -23.82 -13.78
N GLU A 87 -35.36 -23.23 -14.97
CA GLU A 87 -34.22 -23.14 -15.89
C GLU A 87 -33.14 -22.19 -15.34
N ALA A 88 -33.53 -21.06 -14.74
CA ALA A 88 -32.59 -20.16 -14.07
C ALA A 88 -31.84 -20.86 -12.91
N ALA A 89 -32.56 -21.64 -12.10
CA ALA A 89 -31.97 -22.47 -11.05
C ALA A 89 -31.02 -23.54 -11.62
N ARG A 90 -31.38 -24.20 -12.73
CA ARG A 90 -30.53 -25.18 -13.40
C ARG A 90 -29.25 -24.55 -13.94
N ARG A 91 -29.35 -23.38 -14.58
CA ARG A 91 -28.19 -22.62 -15.09
C ARG A 91 -27.27 -22.19 -13.93
N ALA A 92 -27.83 -21.73 -12.82
CA ALA A 92 -27.07 -21.36 -11.62
C ALA A 92 -26.31 -22.56 -11.01
N GLU A 93 -26.95 -23.73 -10.94
CA GLU A 93 -26.29 -24.97 -10.47
C GLU A 93 -25.16 -25.40 -11.43
N TYR A 94 -25.43 -25.39 -12.73
CA TYR A 94 -24.42 -25.72 -13.76
C TYR A 94 -23.22 -24.78 -13.67
N PHE A 95 -23.45 -23.47 -13.56
CA PHE A 95 -22.40 -22.47 -13.40
C PHE A 95 -21.58 -22.70 -12.13
N THR A 96 -22.23 -22.99 -11.01
CA THR A 96 -21.58 -23.31 -9.73
C THR A 96 -20.70 -24.57 -9.86
N LYS A 97 -21.22 -25.62 -10.51
CA LYS A 97 -20.48 -26.86 -10.77
C LYS A 97 -19.26 -26.63 -11.65
N MET A 98 -19.41 -25.87 -12.74
CA MET A 98 -18.31 -25.55 -13.65
C MET A 98 -17.23 -24.71 -12.96
N ARG A 99 -17.64 -23.67 -12.22
CA ARG A 99 -16.74 -22.84 -11.41
C ARG A 99 -15.93 -23.67 -10.41
N ASN A 100 -16.57 -24.61 -9.72
CA ASN A 100 -15.91 -25.52 -8.80
C ASN A 100 -14.93 -26.48 -9.51
N LYS A 101 -15.26 -26.95 -10.71
CA LYS A 101 -14.37 -27.79 -11.53
C LYS A 101 -13.12 -27.03 -11.96
N ILE A 102 -13.28 -25.81 -12.47
CA ILE A 102 -12.17 -24.92 -12.86
C ILE A 102 -11.30 -24.62 -11.66
N ARG A 103 -11.91 -24.24 -10.52
CA ARG A 103 -11.20 -24.03 -9.25
C ARG A 103 -10.39 -25.26 -8.85
N GLY A 104 -10.98 -26.46 -8.94
CA GLY A 104 -10.30 -27.71 -8.61
C GLY A 104 -9.12 -28.02 -9.55
N ILE A 105 -9.21 -27.70 -10.84
CA ILE A 105 -8.09 -27.82 -11.79
C ILE A 105 -6.97 -26.86 -11.38
N TYR A 106 -7.29 -25.59 -11.13
CA TYR A 106 -6.30 -24.57 -10.74
C TYR A 106 -5.62 -24.91 -9.40
N CYS A 107 -6.38 -25.30 -8.38
CA CYS A 107 -5.84 -25.67 -7.07
C CYS A 107 -4.94 -26.92 -7.12
N ARG A 108 -5.25 -27.88 -8.01
CA ARG A 108 -4.40 -29.07 -8.23
C ARG A 108 -3.12 -28.72 -8.99
N ALA A 109 -3.22 -27.88 -10.01
CA ALA A 109 -2.07 -27.44 -10.80
C ALA A 109 -1.07 -26.65 -9.95
N ASN A 110 -1.57 -25.76 -9.08
CA ASN A 110 -0.75 -24.85 -8.28
C ASN A 110 -0.38 -25.38 -6.89
N LYS A 111 -0.45 -26.70 -6.67
CA LYS A 111 -0.09 -27.40 -5.42
C LYS A 111 -0.38 -26.58 -4.15
N THR A 112 -1.66 -26.50 -3.79
CA THR A 112 -2.16 -26.01 -2.48
C THR A 112 -1.24 -25.00 -1.80
N VAL A 113 -1.22 -23.76 -2.29
CA VAL A 113 -0.91 -22.64 -1.41
C VAL A 113 -1.88 -22.78 -0.25
N SER A 114 -1.36 -23.06 0.95
CA SER A 114 -2.17 -23.22 2.14
C SER A 114 -3.01 -21.95 2.30
N THR A 115 -4.33 -22.10 2.50
CA THR A 115 -5.21 -20.95 2.75
C THR A 115 -4.72 -20.11 3.93
N ALA A 116 -4.07 -20.74 4.91
CA ALA A 116 -3.46 -20.07 6.04
C ALA A 116 -2.23 -19.24 5.63
N ASP A 117 -1.43 -19.69 4.66
CA ASP A 117 -0.25 -18.95 4.22
C ASP A 117 -0.63 -17.80 3.28
N ALA A 118 -1.61 -18.01 2.39
CA ALA A 118 -2.20 -16.92 1.62
C ALA A 118 -2.85 -15.84 2.51
N ALA A 119 -3.55 -16.25 3.58
CA ALA A 119 -4.12 -15.31 4.54
C ALA A 119 -3.03 -14.51 5.27
N LYS A 120 -1.92 -15.14 5.68
CA LYS A 120 -0.78 -14.44 6.28
C LYS A 120 -0.15 -13.45 5.31
N GLU A 121 0.04 -13.84 4.05
CA GLU A 121 0.59 -12.95 3.02
C GLU A 121 -0.31 -11.73 2.78
N ILE A 122 -1.63 -11.93 2.73
CA ILE A 122 -2.60 -10.81 2.63
C ILE A 122 -2.51 -9.91 3.86
N VAL A 123 -2.43 -10.48 5.07
CA VAL A 123 -2.27 -9.70 6.30
C VAL A 123 -0.96 -8.92 6.27
N GLU A 124 0.15 -9.51 5.83
CA GLU A 124 1.44 -8.83 5.71
C GLU A 124 1.39 -7.67 4.70
N ILE A 125 0.72 -7.85 3.55
CA ILE A 125 0.49 -6.79 2.56
C ILE A 125 -0.36 -5.67 3.18
N LEU A 126 -1.45 -6.04 3.87
CA LEU A 126 -2.31 -5.07 4.54
C LEU A 126 -1.61 -4.35 5.68
N GLU A 127 -0.69 -4.99 6.41
CA GLU A 127 0.15 -4.37 7.44
C GLU A 127 1.12 -3.36 6.82
N LYS A 128 1.76 -3.71 5.69
CA LYS A 128 2.62 -2.77 4.93
C LYS A 128 1.85 -1.56 4.43
N VAL A 129 0.59 -1.76 4.00
CA VAL A 129 -0.30 -0.65 3.62
C VAL A 129 -0.76 0.11 4.88
N ALA A 130 -1.06 -0.56 5.98
CA ALA A 130 -1.48 0.05 7.24
C ALA A 130 -0.36 0.87 7.89
N ASP A 131 0.91 0.55 7.64
CA ASP A 131 2.04 1.39 8.04
C ASP A 131 2.01 2.78 7.39
N THR A 132 1.25 2.96 6.28
CA THR A 132 0.97 4.26 5.68
C THR A 132 -0.19 5.00 6.35
N VAL A 133 -1.03 4.30 7.12
CA VAL A 133 -2.08 4.91 7.94
C VAL A 133 -1.41 5.51 9.19
N PRO A 134 -1.79 6.75 9.61
CA PRO A 134 -1.24 7.34 10.81
C PRO A 134 -1.36 6.39 12.00
N LYS A 135 -0.26 6.14 12.71
CA LYS A 135 -0.25 5.29 13.91
C LYS A 135 -0.90 6.05 15.06
N PRO A 136 -1.59 5.36 16.00
CA PRO A 136 -2.12 6.00 17.20
C PRO A 136 -1.00 6.74 17.93
N PRO A 137 -1.24 8.01 18.35
CA PRO A 137 -0.21 8.81 18.99
C PRO A 137 0.25 8.15 20.28
N ARG A 138 1.56 7.87 20.37
CA ARG A 138 2.18 7.31 21.56
C ARG A 138 2.48 8.43 22.55
N LYS A 139 2.18 8.19 23.83
CA LYS A 139 2.58 9.10 24.91
C LYS A 139 4.11 9.15 24.99
N ALA A 140 4.68 10.34 24.84
CA ALA A 140 6.12 10.53 24.99
C ALA A 140 6.55 10.27 26.45
N GLN A 141 7.77 9.80 26.65
CA GLN A 141 8.34 9.73 27.99
C GLN A 141 8.58 11.16 28.51
N LEU A 142 8.37 11.38 29.81
CA LEU A 142 8.45 12.71 30.42
C LEU A 142 9.82 13.38 30.20
N LEU A 143 10.90 12.60 30.30
CA LEU A 143 12.26 13.10 30.05
C LEU A 143 12.47 13.51 28.57
N HIS A 144 11.89 12.78 27.62
CA HIS A 144 11.95 13.14 26.20
C HIS A 144 11.13 14.39 25.91
N TYR A 145 9.94 14.53 26.52
CA TYR A 145 9.15 15.74 26.41
C TYR A 145 9.88 16.95 26.98
N TYR A 146 10.47 16.82 28.18
CA TYR A 146 11.33 17.85 28.78
C TYR A 146 12.50 18.23 27.86
N SER A 147 13.20 17.23 27.32
CA SER A 147 14.30 17.46 26.38
C SER A 147 13.82 18.26 25.20
N ASN A 148 12.72 17.88 24.54
CA ASN A 148 12.24 18.57 23.34
C ASN A 148 11.86 20.03 23.61
N VAL A 149 11.14 20.30 24.71
CA VAL A 149 10.67 21.65 25.06
C VAL A 149 11.83 22.58 25.45
N TYR A 150 12.82 22.08 26.20
CA TYR A 150 13.90 22.90 26.76
C TYR A 150 15.26 22.73 26.07
N TRP A 151 15.36 21.88 25.05
CA TRP A 151 16.60 21.67 24.31
C TRP A 151 17.13 22.96 23.70
N PRO A 152 16.37 23.73 22.90
CA PRO A 152 16.91 24.89 22.21
C PRO A 152 17.39 26.00 23.16
N THR A 153 16.72 26.14 24.31
CA THR A 153 16.89 27.31 25.20
C THR A 153 17.80 27.05 26.39
N ARG A 154 17.74 25.87 27.02
CA ARG A 154 18.44 25.59 28.28
C ARG A 154 19.53 24.55 28.14
N ILE A 155 19.23 23.44 27.46
CA ILE A 155 20.11 22.26 27.47
C ILE A 155 21.18 22.37 26.39
N ARG A 156 20.83 22.76 25.16
CA ARG A 156 21.76 22.85 24.02
C ARG A 156 22.99 23.73 24.28
N PRO A 157 22.88 24.98 24.79
CA PRO A 157 24.08 25.81 24.98
C PRO A 157 25.05 25.19 25.99
N VAL A 158 24.54 24.62 27.07
CA VAL A 158 25.36 23.97 28.10
C VAL A 158 25.95 22.65 27.60
N ALA A 159 25.17 21.84 26.87
CA ALA A 159 25.66 20.60 26.29
C ALA A 159 26.77 20.84 25.25
N LEU A 160 26.66 21.88 24.41
CA LEU A 160 27.70 22.20 23.43
C LEU A 160 28.98 22.72 24.09
N ASP A 161 28.86 23.58 25.10
CA ASP A 161 30.00 24.09 25.87
C ASP A 161 30.72 22.97 26.66
N GLU A 162 29.97 22.14 27.40
CA GLU A 162 30.56 21.01 28.13
C GLU A 162 31.19 19.98 27.17
N TRP A 163 30.58 19.74 26.00
CA TRP A 163 31.14 18.84 24.99
C TRP A 163 32.41 19.38 24.35
N ALA A 164 32.49 20.68 24.09
CA ALA A 164 33.71 21.32 23.59
C ALA A 164 34.85 21.21 24.61
N LYS A 165 34.56 21.43 25.90
CA LYS A 165 35.52 21.24 26.99
C LYS A 165 35.98 19.78 27.09
N LEU A 166 35.06 18.83 26.96
CA LEU A 166 35.37 17.40 27.00
C LEU A 166 36.26 16.95 25.83
N LYS A 167 36.07 17.52 24.64
CA LYS A 167 36.95 17.28 23.49
C LYS A 167 38.40 17.69 23.74
N ILE A 168 38.59 18.79 24.47
CA ILE A 168 39.93 19.30 24.79
C ILE A 168 40.57 18.46 25.91
N SER A 169 39.80 18.11 26.95
CA SER A 169 40.34 17.41 28.12
C SER A 169 40.47 15.90 27.93
N ASN A 170 39.61 15.26 27.16
CA ASN A 170 39.59 13.82 26.95
C ASN A 170 39.14 13.44 25.52
N PRO A 171 40.02 13.62 24.52
CA PRO A 171 39.68 13.34 23.12
C PRO A 171 39.34 11.87 22.88
N GLU A 172 39.99 10.94 23.58
CA GLU A 172 39.76 9.49 23.44
C GLU A 172 38.33 9.10 23.87
N TYR A 173 37.81 9.70 24.95
CA TYR A 173 36.44 9.44 25.40
C TYR A 173 35.40 9.96 24.40
N VAL A 174 35.67 11.10 23.75
CA VAL A 174 34.76 11.69 22.74
C VAL A 174 34.72 10.85 21.47
N GLU A 175 35.84 10.25 21.06
CA GLU A 175 35.88 9.35 19.90
C GLU A 175 35.01 8.11 20.11
N LYS A 176 34.94 7.60 21.35
CA LYS A 176 34.14 6.43 21.72
C LYS A 176 32.66 6.75 22.00
N THR A 177 32.34 7.97 22.42
CA THR A 177 31.00 8.34 22.89
C THR A 177 30.24 9.14 21.84
N LYS A 178 29.01 8.76 21.53
CA LYS A 178 28.16 9.57 20.64
C LYS A 178 27.67 10.81 21.37
N PHE A 179 27.63 11.94 20.68
CA PHE A 179 27.13 13.21 21.26
C PHE A 179 25.71 13.07 21.84
N ILE A 180 24.88 12.20 21.25
CA ILE A 180 23.51 11.94 21.74
C ILE A 180 23.49 11.34 23.16
N ASP A 181 24.45 10.46 23.49
CA ASP A 181 24.56 9.87 24.82
C ASP A 181 24.99 10.91 25.85
N PHE A 182 25.90 11.80 25.44
CA PHE A 182 26.32 12.94 26.25
C PHE A 182 25.16 13.93 26.47
N GLN A 183 24.42 14.28 25.42
CA GLN A 183 23.20 15.08 25.50
C GLN A 183 22.21 14.48 26.49
N ASN A 184 21.96 13.17 26.43
CA ASN A 184 21.05 12.50 27.35
C ASN A 184 21.52 12.59 28.81
N LYS A 185 22.84 12.51 29.05
CA LYS A 185 23.42 12.73 30.39
C LYS A 185 23.20 14.16 30.88
N VAL A 186 23.45 15.17 30.05
CA VAL A 186 23.23 16.59 30.40
C VAL A 186 21.74 16.86 30.65
N THR A 187 20.86 16.43 29.76
CA THR A 187 19.39 16.53 29.92
C THR A 187 18.94 15.91 31.25
N LYS A 188 19.44 14.72 31.58
CA LYS A 188 19.10 14.03 32.83
C LYS A 188 19.55 14.84 34.07
N ARG A 189 20.76 15.38 34.08
CA ARG A 189 21.23 16.29 35.15
C ARG A 189 20.30 17.50 35.32
N PHE A 190 19.93 18.14 34.21
CA PHE A 190 19.02 19.29 34.22
C PHE A 190 17.63 18.93 34.75
N TRP A 191 17.14 17.74 34.44
CA TRP A 191 15.86 17.21 34.92
C TRP A 191 15.88 16.87 36.41
N GLU A 192 16.95 16.23 36.88
CA GLU A 192 17.16 15.86 38.28
C GLU A 192 17.21 17.10 39.19
N ASN A 193 17.71 18.22 38.67
CA ASN A 193 17.76 19.50 39.38
C ASN A 193 16.43 20.29 39.38
N LYS A 194 15.36 19.81 38.72
CA LYS A 194 14.05 20.47 38.76
C LYS A 194 13.25 20.08 39.99
N THR A 195 12.51 21.05 40.52
CA THR A 195 11.58 20.88 41.65
C THR A 195 10.45 19.91 41.28
N GLN A 196 9.89 19.22 42.27
CA GLN A 196 8.81 18.26 42.05
C GLN A 196 7.57 18.94 41.43
N ALA A 197 7.20 20.13 41.92
CA ALA A 197 6.09 20.91 41.37
C ALA A 197 6.26 21.24 39.87
N PHE A 198 7.50 21.50 39.42
CA PHE A 198 7.79 21.69 38.00
C PHE A 198 7.59 20.40 37.19
N ARG A 199 8.06 19.26 37.73
CA ARG A 199 7.90 17.95 37.08
C ARG A 199 6.43 17.56 36.95
N ASP A 200 5.63 17.83 37.97
CA ASP A 200 4.19 17.54 37.98
C ASP A 200 3.44 18.42 36.96
N ASN A 201 3.76 19.71 36.89
CA ASN A 201 3.21 20.61 35.86
C ASN A 201 3.56 20.11 34.45
N LEU A 202 4.83 19.76 34.21
CA LEU A 202 5.24 19.26 32.90
C LEU A 202 4.56 17.93 32.54
N LYS A 203 4.32 17.06 33.53
CA LYS A 203 3.56 15.82 33.35
C LYS A 203 2.10 16.11 32.97
N ALA A 204 1.48 17.13 33.58
CA ALA A 204 0.13 17.57 33.23
C ALA A 204 0.06 18.13 31.80
N GLN A 205 1.04 18.94 31.39
CA GLN A 205 1.16 19.45 30.01
C GLN A 205 1.32 18.32 28.99
N LEU A 206 2.19 17.35 29.27
CA LEU A 206 2.37 16.16 28.44
C LEU A 206 1.07 15.35 28.30
N GLU A 207 0.31 15.18 29.38
CA GLU A 207 -0.98 14.49 29.33
C GLU A 207 -1.99 15.26 28.48
N GLN A 208 -2.08 16.58 28.67
CA GLN A 208 -2.98 17.44 27.90
C GLN A 208 -2.68 17.38 26.40
N GLU A 209 -1.41 17.49 26.00
CA GLU A 209 -1.02 17.38 24.60
C GLU A 209 -1.32 16.00 24.01
N HIS A 210 -1.02 14.94 24.77
CA HIS A 210 -1.29 13.57 24.35
C HIS A 210 -2.80 13.32 24.18
N GLU A 211 -3.61 13.85 25.08
CA GLU A 211 -5.08 13.79 25.02
C GLU A 211 -5.62 14.54 23.80
N VAL A 212 -5.11 15.74 23.49
CA VAL A 212 -5.48 16.48 22.27
C VAL A 212 -5.13 15.67 21.01
N LYS A 213 -3.90 15.13 20.94
CA LYS A 213 -3.45 14.28 19.81
C LYS A 213 -4.32 13.03 19.68
N ARG A 214 -4.67 12.39 20.80
CA ARG A 214 -5.53 11.22 20.85
C ARG A 214 -6.93 11.54 20.35
N ARG A 215 -7.56 12.63 20.79
CA ARG A 215 -8.89 13.03 20.28
C ARG A 215 -8.90 13.32 18.78
N VAL A 216 -7.86 13.97 18.26
CA VAL A 216 -7.73 14.22 16.81
C VAL A 216 -7.62 12.89 16.06
N PHE A 217 -6.81 11.97 16.56
CA PHE A 217 -6.67 10.62 16.02
C PHE A 217 -7.99 9.84 16.07
N ASP A 218 -8.67 9.83 17.22
CA ASP A 218 -9.93 9.12 17.40
C ASP A 218 -11.02 9.67 16.46
N LYS A 219 -11.13 11.00 16.31
CA LYS A 219 -12.02 11.62 15.33
C LYS A 219 -11.68 11.24 13.89
N HIS A 220 -10.40 11.11 13.57
CA HIS A 220 -9.97 10.66 12.25
C HIS A 220 -10.35 9.19 12.01
N ILE A 221 -10.07 8.30 12.97
CA ILE A 221 -10.44 6.89 12.90
C ILE A 221 -11.95 6.72 12.86
N GLU A 222 -12.71 7.45 13.66
CA GLU A 222 -14.17 7.41 13.67
C GLU A 222 -14.73 7.80 12.29
N ARG A 223 -14.22 8.89 11.69
CA ARG A 223 -14.59 9.31 10.33
C ARG A 223 -14.30 8.23 9.28
N VAL A 224 -13.19 7.51 9.44
CA VAL A 224 -12.78 6.45 8.51
C VAL A 224 -13.58 5.17 8.71
N THR A 225 -13.89 4.80 9.96
CA THR A 225 -14.43 3.48 10.32
C THR A 225 -15.95 3.43 10.46
N LYS A 226 -16.60 4.51 10.92
CA LYS A 226 -17.92 4.34 11.55
C LYS A 226 -19.07 4.04 10.59
N GLU A 227 -19.06 4.45 9.32
CA GLU A 227 -20.26 4.29 8.49
C GLU A 227 -19.92 3.91 7.05
N ASN A 228 -20.80 3.12 6.41
CA ASN A 228 -20.99 3.26 4.97
C ASN A 228 -21.12 4.76 4.69
N PRO A 229 -20.51 5.33 3.65
CA PRO A 229 -20.71 6.74 3.38
C PRO A 229 -22.17 6.95 2.97
N GLU A 230 -23.05 7.14 3.95
CA GLU A 230 -24.48 7.40 3.73
C GLU A 230 -24.65 8.79 3.10
N SER A 231 -23.72 9.70 3.39
CA SER A 231 -23.61 11.01 2.75
C SER A 231 -22.77 10.95 1.46
N ALA A 232 -23.18 11.71 0.45
CA ALA A 232 -22.47 11.87 -0.81
C ALA A 232 -21.05 12.44 -0.61
N GLU A 233 -20.87 13.36 0.33
CA GLU A 233 -19.59 13.98 0.69
C GLU A 233 -18.62 12.96 1.24
N ALA A 234 -19.09 12.10 2.16
CA ALA A 234 -18.27 11.03 2.72
C ALA A 234 -17.86 10.03 1.64
N TYR A 235 -18.76 9.70 0.70
CA TYR A 235 -18.47 8.78 -0.40
C TYR A 235 -17.41 9.38 -1.34
N HIS A 236 -17.62 10.64 -1.74
CA HIS A 236 -16.71 11.35 -2.63
C HIS A 236 -15.32 11.50 -2.00
N PHE A 237 -15.25 11.89 -0.72
CA PHE A 237 -14.00 12.00 0.02
C PHE A 237 -13.24 10.67 0.12
N ARG A 238 -13.95 9.56 0.33
CA ARG A 238 -13.33 8.22 0.32
C ARG A 238 -12.81 7.87 -1.06
N LEU A 239 -13.57 8.17 -2.11
CA LEU A 239 -13.15 7.90 -3.49
C LEU A 239 -11.98 8.78 -3.94
N SER A 240 -11.88 10.04 -3.47
CA SER A 240 -10.72 10.91 -3.72
C SER A 240 -9.48 10.42 -2.97
N THR A 241 -9.64 9.94 -1.74
CA THR A 241 -8.54 9.40 -0.92
C THR A 241 -8.09 8.01 -1.39
N ALA A 242 -9.00 7.24 -2.01
CA ALA A 242 -8.72 5.88 -2.48
C ALA A 242 -7.54 5.81 -3.46
N GLY A 243 -7.32 6.86 -4.27
CA GLY A 243 -6.19 6.91 -5.20
C GLY A 243 -4.83 6.75 -4.50
N ALA A 244 -4.62 7.43 -3.37
CA ALA A 244 -3.38 7.35 -2.61
C ALA A 244 -3.19 5.96 -1.99
N THR A 245 -4.24 5.40 -1.38
CA THR A 245 -4.21 4.06 -0.77
C THR A 245 -3.96 2.96 -1.81
N LEU A 246 -4.67 3.02 -2.94
CA LEU A 246 -4.52 2.05 -4.02
C LEU A 246 -3.18 2.15 -4.73
N ASN A 247 -2.60 3.35 -4.82
CA ASN A 247 -1.25 3.51 -5.37
C ASN A 247 -0.22 2.78 -4.52
N ASN A 248 -0.23 3.01 -3.21
CA ASN A 248 0.63 2.28 -2.27
C ASN A 248 0.43 0.76 -2.35
N LEU A 249 -0.83 0.30 -2.42
CA LEU A 249 -1.13 -1.12 -2.60
C LEU A 249 -0.57 -1.66 -3.92
N SER A 250 -0.77 -0.95 -5.03
CA SER A 250 -0.30 -1.38 -6.34
C SER A 250 1.23 -1.46 -6.41
N ASP A 251 1.94 -0.54 -5.76
CA ASP A 251 3.40 -0.53 -5.68
C ASP A 251 3.93 -1.68 -4.83
N VAL A 252 3.29 -1.98 -3.69
CA VAL A 252 3.64 -3.14 -2.86
C VAL A 252 3.44 -4.43 -3.64
N LEU A 253 2.32 -4.59 -4.34
CA LEU A 253 2.04 -5.77 -5.16
C LEU A 253 3.03 -5.90 -6.31
N ALA A 254 3.29 -4.81 -7.04
CA ALA A 254 4.22 -4.81 -8.17
C ALA A 254 5.64 -5.21 -7.72
N LYS A 255 6.09 -4.65 -6.59
CA LYS A 255 7.41 -4.97 -6.01
C LYS A 255 7.48 -6.41 -5.49
N GLN A 256 6.43 -6.90 -4.84
CA GLN A 256 6.41 -8.23 -4.23
C GLN A 256 6.44 -9.34 -5.28
N TYR A 257 5.68 -9.17 -6.37
CA TYR A 257 5.56 -10.19 -7.41
C TYR A 257 6.44 -9.94 -8.64
N GLY A 258 7.06 -8.76 -8.76
CA GLY A 258 7.82 -8.39 -9.95
C GLY A 258 6.93 -8.25 -11.20
N MET A 259 5.68 -7.81 -11.02
CA MET A 259 4.66 -7.73 -12.07
C MET A 259 4.15 -6.29 -12.24
N ASN A 260 3.66 -5.97 -13.43
CA ASN A 260 2.87 -4.75 -13.64
C ASN A 260 1.47 -4.95 -13.05
N VAL A 261 1.00 -3.99 -12.26
CA VAL A 261 -0.27 -4.08 -11.53
C VAL A 261 -1.17 -2.92 -11.94
N SER A 262 -2.41 -3.22 -12.32
CA SER A 262 -3.44 -2.22 -12.61
C SER A 262 -4.68 -2.51 -11.75
N ILE A 263 -5.12 -1.53 -10.96
CA ILE A 263 -6.33 -1.61 -10.15
C ILE A 263 -7.36 -0.66 -10.76
N LEU A 264 -8.53 -1.19 -11.12
CA LEU A 264 -9.63 -0.46 -11.76
C LEU A 264 -10.83 -0.43 -10.81
N LEU A 265 -11.37 0.76 -10.55
CA LEU A 265 -12.59 0.97 -9.79
C LEU A 265 -13.62 1.66 -10.68
N CYS A 266 -14.86 1.16 -10.72
CA CYS A 266 -15.95 1.83 -11.43
C CYS A 266 -17.09 2.13 -10.46
N GLY A 267 -17.66 3.33 -10.56
CA GLY A 267 -18.79 3.72 -9.73
C GLY A 267 -19.20 5.18 -9.90
N PRO A 268 -20.23 5.62 -9.17
CA PRO A 268 -20.75 6.99 -9.23
C PRO A 268 -19.70 8.00 -8.78
N ILE A 269 -19.51 9.10 -9.50
CA ILE A 269 -18.58 10.17 -9.12
C ILE A 269 -19.37 11.36 -8.58
N GLY A 270 -19.30 11.58 -7.27
CA GLY A 270 -20.10 12.63 -6.62
C GLY A 270 -19.90 14.05 -7.17
N ALA A 271 -18.66 14.41 -7.52
CA ALA A 271 -18.35 15.72 -8.13
C ALA A 271 -18.84 15.88 -9.57
N ARG A 272 -19.31 14.80 -10.22
CA ARG A 272 -19.85 14.79 -11.58
C ARG A 272 -21.30 14.33 -11.60
N GLY A 273 -22.10 14.84 -10.65
CA GLY A 273 -23.53 14.55 -10.61
C GLY A 273 -23.88 13.09 -10.30
N GLY A 274 -22.94 12.28 -9.81
CA GLY A 274 -23.15 10.84 -9.65
C GLY A 274 -22.98 10.02 -10.94
N ARG A 275 -22.45 10.62 -12.02
CA ARG A 275 -22.10 9.92 -13.27
C ARG A 275 -21.16 8.75 -12.96
N ILE A 276 -21.41 7.60 -13.59
CA ILE A 276 -20.56 6.42 -13.44
C ILE A 276 -19.30 6.61 -14.28
N GLU A 277 -18.13 6.47 -13.64
CA GLU A 277 -16.84 6.55 -14.30
C GLU A 277 -15.87 5.52 -13.75
N MET A 278 -14.80 5.27 -14.50
CA MET A 278 -13.68 4.44 -14.07
C MET A 278 -12.56 5.32 -13.49
N ARG A 279 -12.03 4.91 -12.34
CA ARG A 279 -10.76 5.39 -11.79
C ARG A 279 -9.77 4.24 -11.79
N SER A 280 -8.54 4.51 -12.22
CA SER A 280 -7.50 3.50 -12.28
C SER A 280 -6.20 3.94 -11.62
N VAL A 281 -5.48 2.97 -11.09
CA VAL A 281 -4.14 3.14 -10.54
C VAL A 281 -3.23 2.06 -11.12
N HIS A 282 -2.02 2.46 -11.51
CA HIS A 282 -1.10 1.59 -12.24
C HIS A 282 0.30 1.67 -11.64
N SER A 283 0.88 0.50 -11.36
CA SER A 283 2.26 0.32 -10.97
C SER A 283 3.01 -0.57 -11.96
N GLY A 284 4.29 -0.27 -12.17
CA GLY A 284 5.09 -0.83 -13.24
C GLY A 284 5.01 -0.03 -14.54
N VAL A 285 5.97 -0.29 -15.44
CA VAL A 285 6.13 0.37 -16.74
C VAL A 285 6.52 -0.66 -17.78
N MET A 286 6.28 -0.36 -19.06
CA MET A 286 6.73 -1.22 -20.15
C MET A 286 8.25 -1.25 -20.27
N LEU A 287 8.80 -2.41 -20.64
CA LEU A 287 10.19 -2.57 -21.03
C LEU A 287 10.35 -2.03 -22.46
N GLY A 288 10.79 -0.78 -22.58
CA GLY A 288 11.00 -0.13 -23.86
C GLY A 288 11.91 1.08 -23.71
N LEU A 289 12.27 1.70 -24.84
CA LEU A 289 13.05 2.94 -24.86
C LEU A 289 12.32 4.09 -24.15
N ASP A 290 10.99 4.05 -24.14
CA ASP A 290 10.13 5.01 -23.47
C ASP A 290 9.23 4.27 -22.46
N PRO A 291 9.60 4.23 -21.16
CA PRO A 291 8.89 3.47 -20.15
C PRO A 291 7.54 4.12 -19.84
N LYS A 292 6.48 3.58 -20.43
CA LYS A 292 5.09 4.04 -20.27
C LYS A 292 4.28 3.14 -19.36
N LYS A 293 3.31 3.72 -18.64
CA LYS A 293 2.24 2.98 -17.98
C LYS A 293 1.22 2.49 -19.01
N TRP A 294 0.45 1.46 -18.67
CA TRP A 294 -0.50 0.84 -19.60
C TRP A 294 -1.45 1.83 -20.31
N PRO A 295 -2.10 2.79 -19.63
CA PRO A 295 -2.97 3.77 -20.31
C PRO A 295 -2.25 4.66 -21.34
N GLN A 296 -0.95 4.91 -21.13
CA GLN A 296 -0.14 5.76 -22.01
C GLN A 296 0.44 4.96 -23.19
N ALA A 297 0.73 3.69 -22.96
CA ALA A 297 1.28 2.81 -24.00
C ALA A 297 0.21 2.35 -24.99
N CYS A 298 -1.00 2.06 -24.49
CA CYS A 298 -2.10 1.47 -25.25
C CYS A 298 -3.41 2.23 -24.99
N PRO A 299 -3.53 3.51 -25.39
CA PRO A 299 -4.67 4.36 -25.03
C PRO A 299 -6.00 3.87 -25.61
N GLU A 300 -5.99 3.28 -26.80
CA GLU A 300 -7.20 2.77 -27.45
C GLU A 300 -7.75 1.53 -26.72
N GLN A 301 -6.88 0.56 -26.41
CA GLN A 301 -7.27 -0.64 -25.67
C GLN A 301 -7.69 -0.31 -24.24
N PHE A 302 -7.04 0.68 -23.63
CA PHE A 302 -7.44 1.16 -22.30
C PHE A 302 -8.82 1.83 -22.34
N ARG A 303 -9.14 2.59 -23.39
CA ARG A 303 -10.46 3.19 -23.59
C ARG A 303 -11.56 2.13 -23.75
N GLU A 304 -11.30 1.08 -24.53
CA GLU A 304 -12.25 -0.04 -24.68
C GLU A 304 -12.53 -0.73 -23.33
N VAL A 305 -11.50 -0.99 -22.53
CA VAL A 305 -11.67 -1.54 -21.17
C VAL A 305 -12.47 -0.57 -20.28
N GLN A 306 -12.20 0.73 -20.38
CA GLN A 306 -12.93 1.75 -19.65
C GLN A 306 -14.42 1.74 -20.00
N GLU A 307 -14.76 1.72 -21.29
CA GLU A 307 -16.14 1.69 -21.78
C GLU A 307 -16.88 0.44 -21.31
N ASN A 308 -16.26 -0.73 -21.45
CA ASN A 308 -16.81 -2.00 -20.99
C ASN A 308 -17.05 -2.03 -19.47
N MET A 309 -16.10 -1.53 -18.68
CA MET A 309 -16.21 -1.50 -17.23
C MET A 309 -17.27 -0.48 -16.75
N VAL A 310 -17.41 0.66 -17.43
CA VAL A 310 -18.46 1.64 -17.16
C VAL A 310 -19.84 1.06 -17.53
N ALA A 311 -19.96 0.40 -18.68
CA ALA A 311 -21.20 -0.27 -19.09
C ALA A 311 -21.64 -1.34 -18.07
N PHE A 312 -20.72 -2.17 -17.58
CA PHE A 312 -20.99 -3.12 -16.50
C PHE A 312 -21.41 -2.40 -15.20
N ALA A 313 -20.74 -1.31 -14.84
CA ALA A 313 -21.09 -0.54 -13.65
C ALA A 313 -22.49 0.10 -13.73
N HIS A 314 -22.98 0.47 -14.91
CA HIS A 314 -24.36 0.90 -15.12
C HIS A 314 -25.39 -0.19 -14.76
N GLN A 315 -25.04 -1.46 -14.90
CA GLN A 315 -25.89 -2.57 -14.46
C GLN A 315 -25.81 -2.81 -12.94
N CYS A 316 -24.72 -2.37 -12.30
CA CYS A 316 -24.49 -2.55 -10.87
C CYS A 316 -25.09 -1.44 -9.98
N TYR A 317 -25.33 -0.26 -10.54
CA TYR A 317 -25.79 0.92 -9.79
C TYR A 317 -27.09 1.47 -10.34
N THR A 318 -28.10 1.60 -9.48
CA THR A 318 -29.37 2.21 -9.87
C THR A 318 -29.24 3.73 -10.00
N ALA A 319 -30.12 4.35 -10.80
CA ALA A 319 -30.17 5.81 -10.92
C ALA A 319 -30.31 6.51 -9.55
N GLN A 320 -31.13 5.96 -8.65
CA GLN A 320 -31.30 6.46 -7.29
C GLN A 320 -29.99 6.44 -6.50
N GLN A 321 -29.19 5.36 -6.61
CA GLN A 321 -27.89 5.28 -5.94
C GLN A 321 -26.89 6.28 -6.52
N CYS A 322 -26.91 6.50 -7.83
CA CYS A 322 -26.10 7.53 -8.48
C CYS A 322 -26.47 8.93 -7.97
N THR A 323 -27.76 9.26 -7.94
CA THR A 323 -28.26 10.54 -7.40
C THR A 323 -27.93 10.71 -5.92
N GLN A 324 -28.11 9.67 -5.10
CA GLN A 324 -27.78 9.71 -3.66
C GLN A 324 -26.29 9.99 -3.41
N ARG A 325 -25.41 9.61 -4.33
CA ARG A 325 -23.96 9.84 -4.23
C ARG A 325 -23.49 11.10 -4.95
N SER A 326 -24.39 11.84 -5.58
CA SER A 326 -24.12 13.14 -6.21
C SER A 326 -23.92 14.22 -5.14
N LEU A 327 -22.97 15.14 -5.36
CA LEU A 327 -22.78 16.32 -4.52
C LEU A 327 -23.73 17.48 -4.86
N GLY A 328 -24.74 17.24 -5.73
CA GLY A 328 -25.71 18.26 -6.12
C GLY A 328 -25.15 19.38 -7.00
N TYR A 329 -24.03 19.12 -7.69
CA TYR A 329 -23.45 20.09 -8.61
C TYR A 329 -24.17 20.04 -9.96
N ASP A 330 -25.16 20.91 -10.15
CA ASP A 330 -25.86 21.15 -11.43
C ASP A 330 -25.05 22.13 -12.32
N GLY A 331 -23.73 21.97 -12.36
CA GLY A 331 -22.93 22.75 -13.30
C GLY A 331 -23.34 22.43 -14.74
N PRO A 332 -23.20 23.39 -15.67
CA PRO A 332 -23.42 23.10 -17.09
C PRO A 332 -22.58 21.87 -17.43
N ASP A 333 -23.21 20.92 -18.13
CA ASP A 333 -22.61 19.67 -18.59
C ASP A 333 -21.42 20.04 -19.48
N LEU A 334 -20.30 20.32 -18.84
CA LEU A 334 -19.03 20.51 -19.49
C LEU A 334 -18.67 19.09 -19.86
N ASP A 335 -19.14 18.70 -21.04
CA ASP A 335 -18.65 17.61 -21.85
C ASP A 335 -17.21 17.96 -22.26
N VAL A 336 -16.36 18.14 -21.25
CA VAL A 336 -14.93 18.14 -21.39
C VAL A 336 -14.66 16.71 -21.77
N HIS A 337 -14.57 16.45 -23.07
CA HIS A 337 -13.87 15.33 -23.62
C HIS A 337 -12.54 15.25 -22.86
N VAL A 338 -12.47 14.38 -21.86
CA VAL A 338 -11.35 14.27 -20.94
C VAL A 338 -10.23 13.57 -21.72
N LYS A 339 -9.58 14.32 -22.63
CA LYS A 339 -8.39 13.86 -23.34
C LYS A 339 -7.18 13.71 -22.41
N ASP A 340 -7.29 14.14 -21.14
CA ASP A 340 -6.26 14.02 -20.10
C ASP A 340 -6.79 13.39 -18.79
N ALA A 341 -7.56 12.29 -18.87
CA ALA A 341 -7.88 11.47 -17.69
C ALA A 341 -6.73 10.53 -17.31
N THR A 342 -5.61 10.60 -18.02
CA THR A 342 -4.42 9.80 -17.77
C THR A 342 -3.58 10.44 -16.67
N ALA A 343 -3.50 9.72 -15.55
CA ALA A 343 -2.56 9.89 -14.43
C ALA A 343 -3.02 10.78 -13.25
N LEU A 344 -3.74 10.15 -12.32
CA LEU A 344 -3.43 10.30 -10.89
C LEU A 344 -2.02 9.71 -10.64
N SER A 345 -0.96 10.34 -11.14
CA SER A 345 0.42 9.91 -10.90
C SER A 345 1.41 11.04 -11.23
N THR A 346 1.74 11.88 -10.24
CA THR A 346 3.07 11.91 -9.59
C THR A 346 3.15 13.04 -8.53
N GLY A 347 3.17 12.64 -7.25
CA GLY A 347 4.08 13.21 -6.25
C GLY A 347 3.67 14.47 -5.48
N PRO A 348 4.32 14.72 -4.31
CA PRO A 348 3.87 15.64 -3.27
C PRO A 348 4.64 16.97 -3.33
N GLU A 349 3.95 18.05 -3.70
CA GLU A 349 4.36 19.42 -3.38
C GLU A 349 3.15 20.08 -2.68
N GLY A 350 3.28 20.28 -1.37
CA GLY A 350 2.52 21.26 -0.59
C GLY A 350 0.99 21.22 -0.64
N PHE A 351 0.37 20.43 0.24
CA PHE A 351 -0.88 20.88 0.87
C PHE A 351 -0.54 22.09 1.78
N SER A 352 -0.44 23.29 1.20
CA SER A 352 -0.47 24.55 1.94
C SER A 352 -1.92 25.03 1.97
N LEU A 353 -2.57 24.86 3.12
CA LEU A 353 -3.77 25.58 3.51
C LEU A 353 -3.29 27.00 3.92
N TYR A 354 -4.03 28.06 3.53
CA TYR A 354 -3.69 29.52 3.54
C TYR A 354 -2.82 29.94 2.32
N ASP A 355 -3.18 30.90 1.45
CA ASP A 355 -3.81 32.21 1.66
C ASP A 355 -4.87 32.58 0.59
N ILE A 356 -5.89 33.32 1.03
CA ILE A 356 -6.80 34.12 0.20
C ILE A 356 -6.09 35.47 -0.01
N ASP A 357 -5.84 35.86 -1.26
CA ASP A 357 -5.63 37.28 -1.56
C ASP A 357 -6.44 37.70 -2.79
N GLU A 358 -7.25 38.72 -2.58
CA GLU A 358 -7.99 39.48 -3.58
C GLU A 358 -7.01 40.34 -4.37
N GLY A 359 -7.15 40.38 -5.70
CA GLY A 359 -6.35 41.30 -6.51
C GLY A 359 -6.78 41.34 -7.97
N ALA A 360 -7.71 42.24 -8.26
CA ALA A 360 -8.25 42.53 -9.58
C ALA A 360 -7.20 43.02 -10.61
N ALA A 361 -7.46 42.72 -11.89
CA ALA A 361 -7.68 43.67 -12.99
C ALA A 361 -6.96 43.34 -14.32
N SER A 362 -7.77 43.34 -15.39
CA SER A 362 -7.46 43.76 -16.78
C SER A 362 -6.46 42.92 -17.60
N GLN A 363 -6.57 42.74 -18.91
CA GLN A 363 -7.53 43.09 -19.96
C GLN A 363 -7.10 42.30 -21.23
N ALA A 364 -8.08 41.99 -22.07
CA ALA A 364 -8.09 42.00 -23.55
C ALA A 364 -6.86 41.53 -24.36
N GLY A 365 -7.12 40.65 -25.32
CA GLY A 365 -6.17 40.39 -26.43
C GLY A 365 -6.64 39.32 -27.41
N SER A 366 -7.72 39.60 -28.15
CA SER A 366 -8.17 38.81 -29.30
C SER A 366 -7.16 38.86 -30.44
N THR A 367 -6.80 37.71 -31.02
CA THR A 367 -6.43 37.62 -32.45
C THR A 367 -6.90 36.31 -33.05
N THR A 368 -7.90 36.46 -33.92
CA THR A 368 -8.41 35.53 -34.92
C THR A 368 -7.42 35.35 -36.08
N SER A 369 -7.34 34.14 -36.64
CA SER A 369 -6.91 33.89 -38.02
C SER A 369 -7.45 32.53 -38.52
N PRO A 370 -7.64 32.34 -39.84
CA PRO A 370 -8.78 31.62 -40.43
C PRO A 370 -8.46 30.20 -40.95
N PRO A 371 -9.48 29.41 -41.37
CA PRO A 371 -9.30 28.04 -41.84
C PRO A 371 -8.91 27.99 -43.33
N SER A 372 -8.02 27.05 -43.68
CA SER A 372 -7.73 26.70 -45.07
C SER A 372 -8.43 25.41 -45.46
N SER A 373 -9.27 25.51 -46.47
CA SER A 373 -10.05 24.44 -47.10
C SER A 373 -9.27 23.77 -48.23
N LEU A 374 -9.42 22.45 -48.31
CA LEU A 374 -9.60 21.60 -49.51
C LEU A 374 -8.69 21.83 -50.73
N ASN A 375 -7.93 20.78 -51.08
CA ASN A 375 -7.84 20.34 -52.47
C ASN A 375 -7.75 18.81 -52.55
N ALA A 376 -8.73 18.22 -53.22
CA ALA A 376 -8.71 16.87 -53.73
C ALA A 376 -7.95 16.83 -55.06
N LEU A 377 -7.29 15.71 -55.37
CA LEU A 377 -7.38 15.06 -56.69
C LEU A 377 -6.67 13.70 -56.69
N SER A 378 -7.34 12.78 -57.37
CA SER A 378 -7.11 11.38 -57.66
C SER A 378 -5.77 11.03 -58.33
N ALA A 379 -5.26 9.80 -58.09
CA ALA A 379 -4.99 8.78 -59.13
C ALA A 379 -4.20 7.57 -58.57
N THR A 380 -4.90 6.42 -58.54
CA THR A 380 -4.56 5.02 -58.89
C THR A 380 -3.11 4.46 -58.97
N PRO A 381 -2.98 3.11 -58.86
CA PRO A 381 -1.83 2.40 -58.31
C PRO A 381 -0.84 1.93 -59.39
N ASN A 382 0.40 1.65 -59.02
CA ASN A 382 1.14 0.57 -59.66
C ASN A 382 2.30 0.02 -58.82
N ALA A 383 2.49 -1.28 -58.97
CA ALA A 383 3.45 -2.15 -58.30
C ALA A 383 4.91 -1.83 -58.65
N THR A 384 5.85 -2.28 -57.80
CA THR A 384 6.91 -3.28 -58.08
C THR A 384 8.07 -3.12 -57.08
N PRO A 385 8.60 -4.20 -56.46
CA PRO A 385 9.71 -4.14 -55.51
C PRO A 385 11.08 -4.25 -56.20
N PRO A 386 12.17 -3.79 -55.57
CA PRO A 386 13.53 -4.22 -55.93
C PRO A 386 14.18 -5.12 -54.85
N PRO A 387 15.26 -5.83 -55.23
CA PRO A 387 15.64 -7.12 -54.65
C PRO A 387 16.72 -7.05 -53.57
N SER A 388 16.82 -8.16 -52.83
CA SER A 388 17.86 -8.53 -51.88
C SER A 388 19.26 -8.59 -52.51
N THR A 389 20.29 -8.18 -51.77
CA THR A 389 21.61 -8.84 -51.80
C THR A 389 22.32 -8.76 -50.45
N PRO A 390 23.15 -9.77 -50.12
CA PRO A 390 23.75 -9.98 -48.80
C PRO A 390 25.12 -9.28 -48.70
N THR A 391 25.56 -8.97 -47.49
CA THR A 391 26.98 -8.70 -47.25
C THR A 391 27.40 -9.36 -45.95
N ASP A 392 28.01 -10.52 -46.14
CA ASP A 392 28.89 -11.20 -45.22
C ASP A 392 30.15 -10.35 -45.04
N ALA A 393 30.49 -10.02 -43.79
CA ALA A 393 31.75 -9.35 -43.44
C ALA A 393 32.31 -9.97 -42.16
N THR A 394 33.30 -10.81 -42.41
CA THR A 394 34.16 -11.52 -41.46
C THR A 394 35.17 -10.57 -40.79
N LEU A 395 35.24 -10.63 -39.44
CA LEU A 395 36.34 -10.44 -38.46
C LEU A 395 37.52 -9.49 -38.75
N PRO A 396 38.06 -8.81 -37.70
CA PRO A 396 39.19 -9.40 -36.94
C PRO A 396 39.12 -9.23 -35.40
N PRO A 397 39.91 -10.02 -34.64
CA PRO A 397 39.96 -9.97 -33.17
C PRO A 397 40.95 -8.90 -32.66
N PRO A 398 40.85 -8.51 -31.37
CA PRO A 398 42.02 -8.06 -30.64
C PRO A 398 42.34 -8.95 -29.43
N THR A 399 43.62 -9.31 -29.43
CA THR A 399 44.43 -10.02 -28.44
C THR A 399 44.72 -9.17 -27.20
N ASP A 400 45.16 -9.86 -26.14
CA ASP A 400 45.93 -9.42 -24.95
C ASP A 400 45.11 -8.79 -23.79
N ALA A 401 44.90 -9.49 -22.67
CA ALA A 401 45.85 -9.94 -21.65
C ALA A 401 46.46 -8.79 -20.83
N VAL A 402 45.80 -8.45 -19.72
CA VAL A 402 46.44 -7.79 -18.57
C VAL A 402 46.13 -8.62 -17.33
N GLN A 403 47.16 -9.35 -16.89
CA GLN A 403 47.28 -9.88 -15.54
C GLN A 403 47.51 -8.70 -14.59
N LEU A 404 46.78 -8.63 -13.47
CA LEU A 404 47.18 -7.80 -12.34
C LEU A 404 47.02 -8.59 -11.03
N ALA A 405 48.17 -9.10 -10.60
CA ALA A 405 48.68 -9.27 -9.24
C ALA A 405 47.72 -9.68 -8.10
N ASP A 406 47.98 -10.92 -7.64
CA ASP A 406 47.79 -11.40 -6.28
C ASP A 406 48.27 -10.41 -5.21
N LEU A 407 47.43 -10.19 -4.19
CA LEU A 407 47.83 -9.58 -2.91
C LEU A 407 48.00 -10.68 -1.85
N PRO A 408 49.08 -10.67 -1.05
CA PRO A 408 49.37 -11.71 -0.07
C PRO A 408 48.50 -11.60 1.20
N PRO A 409 48.24 -12.72 1.89
CA PRO A 409 47.59 -12.71 3.19
C PRO A 409 48.54 -12.15 4.26
N SER A 410 48.11 -11.09 4.95
CA SER A 410 48.82 -10.60 6.14
C SER A 410 48.55 -11.52 7.32
N ASP A 411 49.57 -12.30 7.66
CA ASP A 411 49.78 -12.87 8.99
C ASP A 411 49.79 -11.76 10.05
N ARG A 412 48.89 -11.86 11.03
CA ARG A 412 49.08 -11.26 12.35
C ARG A 412 48.91 -12.33 13.41
N ASN A 413 50.04 -12.98 13.65
CA ASN A 413 50.35 -13.69 14.87
C ASN A 413 50.61 -12.64 15.98
N ARG A 414 49.84 -12.68 17.08
CA ARG A 414 50.28 -12.12 18.37
C ARG A 414 49.50 -12.74 19.53
N ASP A 415 50.13 -13.74 20.12
CA ASP A 415 50.33 -13.95 21.56
C ASP A 415 49.19 -13.55 22.51
N SER A 416 48.44 -14.55 22.94
CA SER A 416 47.67 -14.54 24.19
C SER A 416 48.55 -15.07 25.32
N PRO A 417 48.93 -14.28 26.34
CA PRO A 417 49.46 -14.82 27.57
C PRO A 417 48.33 -15.27 28.50
N SER A 418 48.42 -16.55 28.84
CA SER A 418 47.85 -17.17 30.03
C SER A 418 48.22 -16.38 31.29
N GLY A 419 47.22 -16.07 32.12
CA GLY A 419 47.39 -15.45 33.43
C GLY A 419 46.29 -15.90 34.38
N ALA A 420 46.57 -16.95 35.13
CA ALA A 420 45.78 -17.41 36.27
C ALA A 420 45.86 -16.40 37.43
N THR A 421 44.79 -16.28 38.23
CA THR A 421 44.83 -16.40 39.70
C THR A 421 43.41 -16.35 40.32
N PRO A 422 43.24 -16.89 41.56
CA PRO A 422 41.98 -17.33 42.14
C PRO A 422 41.37 -16.29 43.11
N GLY A 423 40.12 -16.50 43.52
CA GLY A 423 39.48 -15.62 44.50
C GLY A 423 38.16 -16.15 45.05
N THR A 424 38.28 -17.11 45.97
CA THR A 424 37.30 -17.57 46.95
C THR A 424 36.55 -16.43 47.64
N GLY A 425 35.25 -16.60 47.89
CA GLY A 425 34.47 -15.66 48.70
C GLY A 425 33.01 -16.06 48.85
N ALA A 426 32.76 -17.17 49.55
CA ALA A 426 31.45 -17.47 50.12
C ALA A 426 31.04 -16.36 51.09
N ASN A 427 29.79 -15.92 51.02
CA ASN A 427 29.11 -15.44 52.21
C ASN A 427 27.61 -15.73 52.15
N THR A 428 27.24 -16.64 53.03
CA THR A 428 25.93 -16.99 53.52
C THR A 428 25.40 -15.89 54.46
N SER A 429 24.13 -15.54 54.29
CA SER A 429 23.24 -14.97 55.32
C SER A 429 21.85 -15.00 54.68
N ASP A 430 21.02 -16.02 54.90
CA ASP A 430 20.38 -16.37 56.18
C ASP A 430 19.92 -15.13 56.93
N LEU A 431 18.71 -14.67 56.60
CA LEU A 431 17.81 -14.05 57.55
C LEU A 431 16.41 -14.63 57.32
N ASP A 432 16.17 -15.69 58.09
CA ASP A 432 14.88 -16.01 58.68
C ASP A 432 14.26 -14.77 59.35
N GLY A 433 12.95 -14.65 59.23
CA GLY A 433 12.15 -13.61 59.87
C GLY A 433 10.69 -13.99 59.83
N ALA A 434 10.35 -15.02 60.62
CA ALA A 434 8.98 -15.37 60.95
C ALA A 434 8.40 -14.39 61.99
N ASP A 435 7.10 -14.10 61.80
CA ASP A 435 6.05 -14.00 62.82
C ASP A 435 6.12 -12.92 63.91
N VAL A 436 5.02 -12.17 64.07
CA VAL A 436 4.17 -12.12 65.27
C VAL A 436 3.05 -11.11 65.00
N GLY A 437 1.80 -11.55 65.17
CA GLY A 437 0.62 -10.73 65.07
C GLY A 437 0.39 -9.79 66.26
N SER A 438 -0.45 -8.78 66.02
CA SER A 438 -1.45 -8.22 66.95
C SER A 438 -2.49 -7.46 66.13
#